data_AF-A0A914D2S8-F1
#
_entry.id   AF-A0A914D2S8-F1
#
_cell.length_a   1.000
_cell.length_b   1.000
_cell.length_c   1.000
_cell.angle_alpha   90.00
_cell.angle_beta   90.00
_cell.angle_gamma   90.00
#
_symmetry.space_group_name_H-M   'P 1'
#
loop_
_entity.id
_entity.type
_entity.pdbx_description
1 polymer ?
#
loop_
_entity_poly.entity_id
_entity_poly.type
_entity_poly.pdbx_seq_one_letter_code
_entity_poly.pdbx_strand_id
1 'polypeptide(L)'
;MVLGIWSFLLIIVANVVCGNDDESLEIPGCIDLDALPNNLAKLENDQIAKLRCLCSSSKRMDMYGQLGVSIMCIYGSRLEDVRQSMLAVNEANRTIHRISINHMAIDETFNETFIDFPLHELQQFEIRSCHGSPVNLSYLIPTTTSLKSLTEITVEDCQLEEMPSELLKRSYNLKVLNLRKNKIIHIKKYELEEVAKSVRR
;
A
#
# COMPACT_ATOMS: atom_id res chain seq x y z
N MET A 1 66.42 -32.84 -18.45
CA MET A 1 66.24 -31.84 -19.51
C MET A 1 64.98 -31.06 -19.16
N VAL A 2 65.13 -29.76 -18.99
CA VAL A 2 64.12 -28.79 -18.51
C VAL A 2 63.02 -28.58 -19.56
N LEU A 3 61.84 -28.10 -19.10
CA LEU A 3 60.71 -27.45 -19.79
C LEU A 3 59.39 -28.25 -19.62
N GLY A 4 58.26 -27.71 -19.17
CA GLY A 4 57.91 -26.33 -18.87
C GLY A 4 56.52 -26.27 -18.20
N ILE A 5 56.35 -25.25 -17.37
CA ILE A 5 55.13 -24.79 -16.69
C ILE A 5 54.05 -24.48 -17.74
N TRP A 6 52.81 -24.96 -17.59
CA TRP A 6 51.60 -24.16 -17.88
C TRP A 6 50.46 -24.60 -16.97
N SER A 7 50.17 -23.70 -16.02
CA SER A 7 48.99 -23.64 -15.18
C SER A 7 47.77 -23.36 -16.07
N PHE A 8 46.69 -24.14 -15.94
CA PHE A 8 45.37 -23.71 -16.38
C PHE A 8 44.39 -23.91 -15.23
N LEU A 9 44.29 -22.85 -14.42
CA LEU A 9 43.13 -22.55 -13.60
C LEU A 9 41.89 -22.55 -14.51
N LEU A 10 40.97 -23.47 -14.26
CA LEU A 10 39.64 -23.44 -14.87
C LEU A 10 38.83 -22.38 -14.13
N ILE A 11 38.91 -21.12 -14.57
CA ILE A 11 38.00 -20.07 -14.12
C ILE A 11 36.67 -20.33 -14.82
N ILE A 12 35.73 -20.93 -14.09
CA ILE A 12 34.32 -20.93 -14.47
C ILE A 12 33.86 -19.48 -14.34
N VAL A 13 33.84 -18.76 -15.46
CA VAL A 13 33.11 -17.50 -15.57
C VAL A 13 31.64 -17.88 -15.57
N ALA A 14 31.04 -17.90 -14.37
CA ALA A 14 29.59 -17.83 -14.25
C ALA A 14 29.19 -16.46 -14.81
N ASN A 15 28.72 -16.45 -16.05
CA ASN A 15 27.95 -15.34 -16.58
C ASN A 15 26.69 -15.25 -15.72
N VAL A 16 26.76 -14.48 -14.64
CA VAL A 16 25.59 -13.88 -14.01
C VAL A 16 25.09 -12.86 -15.04
N VAL A 17 24.30 -13.35 -15.98
CA VAL A 17 23.36 -12.52 -16.70
C VAL A 17 22.38 -12.05 -15.63
N CYS A 18 22.62 -10.86 -15.08
CA CYS A 18 21.55 -10.10 -14.45
C CYS A 18 20.54 -9.78 -15.56
N GLY A 19 19.66 -10.73 -15.85
CA GLY A 19 18.41 -10.44 -16.50
C GLY A 19 17.67 -9.50 -15.57
N ASN A 20 17.65 -8.21 -15.92
CA ASN A 20 16.60 -7.31 -15.47
C ASN A 20 15.34 -7.71 -16.23
N ASP A 21 14.82 -8.90 -15.94
CA ASP A 21 13.43 -9.22 -16.20
C ASP A 21 12.67 -8.65 -15.00
N ASP A 22 12.58 -7.32 -14.97
CA ASP A 22 11.52 -6.65 -14.21
C ASP A 22 10.24 -7.06 -14.93
N GLU A 23 9.73 -8.24 -14.58
CA GLU A 23 8.49 -8.80 -15.11
C GLU A 23 7.41 -7.79 -14.72
N SER A 24 7.11 -6.88 -15.64
CA SER A 24 6.13 -5.81 -15.46
C SER A 24 4.85 -6.47 -14.99
N LEU A 25 4.51 -6.23 -13.73
CA LEU A 25 3.43 -6.90 -13.02
C LEU A 25 2.12 -6.25 -13.47
N GLU A 26 1.74 -6.46 -14.73
CA GLU A 26 0.53 -5.89 -15.30
C GLU A 26 -0.68 -6.48 -14.56
N ILE A 27 -1.44 -5.62 -13.89
CA ILE A 27 -2.68 -5.97 -13.20
C ILE A 27 -3.82 -5.50 -14.10
N PRO A 28 -4.56 -6.41 -14.75
CA PRO A 28 -5.68 -6.04 -15.61
C PRO A 28 -6.67 -5.15 -14.84
N GLY A 29 -7.04 -4.00 -15.42
CA GLY A 29 -7.95 -3.05 -14.78
C GLY A 29 -7.31 -2.09 -13.78
N CYS A 30 -6.01 -2.20 -13.50
CA CYS A 30 -5.25 -1.21 -12.75
C CYS A 30 -4.09 -0.66 -13.57
N ILE A 31 -3.92 0.66 -13.58
CA ILE A 31 -2.89 1.30 -14.40
C ILE A 31 -1.54 1.16 -13.70
N ASP A 32 -0.56 0.60 -14.41
CA ASP A 32 0.79 0.41 -13.90
C ASP A 32 1.55 1.75 -13.81
N LEU A 33 1.93 2.13 -12.58
CA LEU A 33 2.71 3.31 -12.25
C LEU A 33 4.13 3.22 -12.81
N ASP A 34 4.73 2.04 -12.82
CA ASP A 34 6.13 1.85 -13.25
C ASP A 34 6.24 1.96 -14.78
N ALA A 35 5.19 1.54 -15.49
CA ALA A 35 5.06 1.74 -16.94
C ALA A 35 4.62 3.16 -17.34
N LEU A 36 4.09 3.96 -16.41
CA LEU A 36 3.49 5.26 -16.73
C LEU A 36 4.45 6.26 -17.40
N PRO A 37 5.71 6.47 -16.97
CA PRO A 37 6.61 7.44 -17.61
C PRO A 37 6.84 7.16 -19.10
N ASN A 38 6.93 5.90 -19.47
CA ASN A 38 7.15 5.46 -20.86
C ASN A 38 5.90 5.58 -21.73
N ASN A 39 4.73 5.56 -21.10
CA ASN A 39 3.43 5.59 -21.76
C ASN A 39 2.75 6.97 -21.70
N LEU A 40 3.18 7.86 -20.81
CA LEU A 40 2.58 9.19 -20.60
C LEU A 40 2.57 10.03 -21.88
N ALA A 41 3.64 9.97 -22.67
CA ALA A 41 3.75 10.68 -23.95
C ALA A 41 2.78 10.15 -25.03
N LYS A 42 2.19 8.97 -24.82
CA LYS A 42 1.23 8.33 -25.72
C LYS A 42 -0.22 8.49 -25.25
N LEU A 43 -0.43 8.99 -24.03
CA LEU A 43 -1.77 9.19 -23.48
C LEU A 43 -2.37 10.49 -24.03
N GLU A 44 -3.61 10.39 -24.50
CA GLU A 44 -4.41 11.57 -24.83
C GLU A 44 -4.88 12.28 -23.55
N ASN A 45 -5.21 13.58 -23.65
CA ASN A 45 -5.66 14.39 -22.50
C ASN A 45 -6.82 13.73 -21.72
N ASP A 46 -7.74 13.08 -22.43
CA ASP A 46 -8.89 12.39 -21.82
C ASP A 46 -8.49 11.12 -21.06
N GLN A 47 -7.37 10.50 -21.42
CA GLN A 47 -6.81 9.33 -20.73
C GLN A 47 -6.02 9.78 -19.49
N ILE A 48 -5.30 10.89 -19.58
CA ILE A 48 -4.62 11.53 -18.44
C ILE A 48 -5.65 11.94 -17.37
N ALA A 49 -6.80 12.49 -17.78
CA ALA A 49 -7.88 12.86 -16.87
C ALA A 49 -8.52 11.66 -16.12
N LYS A 50 -8.29 10.44 -16.60
CA LYS A 50 -8.76 9.19 -15.99
C LYS A 50 -7.72 8.53 -15.08
N LEU A 51 -6.50 9.06 -15.00
CA LEU A 51 -5.49 8.59 -14.04
C LEU A 51 -5.95 8.98 -12.63
N ARG A 52 -6.59 8.04 -11.93
CA ARG A 52 -7.07 8.22 -10.56
C ARG A 52 -6.25 7.39 -9.59
N CYS A 53 -6.31 6.07 -9.72
CA CYS A 53 -5.53 5.15 -8.93
C CYS A 53 -4.61 4.32 -9.81
N LEU A 54 -3.40 4.08 -9.32
CA LEU A 54 -2.32 3.40 -10.03
C LEU A 54 -1.81 2.24 -9.16
N CYS A 55 -1.39 1.16 -9.80
CA CYS A 55 -0.78 0.01 -9.15
C CYS A 55 0.71 -0.06 -9.48
N SER A 56 1.49 -0.63 -8.56
CA SER A 56 2.90 -0.98 -8.79
C SER A 56 3.24 -2.19 -7.94
N SER A 57 4.32 -2.87 -8.29
CA SER A 57 4.90 -3.91 -7.44
C SER A 57 5.39 -3.28 -6.13
N SER A 58 4.90 -3.82 -5.01
CA SER A 58 5.38 -3.45 -3.69
C SER A 58 6.82 -3.92 -3.54
N LYS A 59 7.71 -3.03 -3.09
CA LYS A 59 9.10 -3.37 -2.75
C LYS A 59 9.21 -4.33 -1.55
N ARG A 60 8.10 -4.60 -0.86
CA ARG A 60 8.03 -5.50 0.28
C ARG A 60 7.36 -6.80 -0.13
N MET A 61 8.00 -7.91 0.21
CA MET A 61 7.47 -9.24 0.02
C MET A 61 6.44 -9.59 1.11
N ASP A 62 5.53 -10.51 0.79
CA ASP A 62 4.60 -11.12 1.74
C ASP A 62 5.29 -12.22 2.55
N MET A 63 4.53 -12.91 3.41
CA MET A 63 5.07 -14.01 4.22
C MET A 63 5.56 -15.23 3.41
N TYR A 64 5.19 -15.32 2.13
CA TYR A 64 5.56 -16.41 1.20
C TYR A 64 6.66 -15.98 0.22
N GLY A 65 7.21 -14.76 0.36
CA GLY A 65 8.25 -14.23 -0.53
C GLY A 65 7.73 -13.65 -1.84
N GLN A 66 6.42 -13.43 -1.98
CA GLN A 66 5.82 -12.84 -3.18
C GLN A 66 5.74 -11.31 -3.06
N LEU A 67 5.97 -10.61 -4.18
CA LEU A 67 5.75 -9.17 -4.24
C LEU A 67 4.24 -8.90 -4.20
N GLY A 68 3.79 -8.12 -3.22
CA GLY A 68 2.42 -7.63 -3.19
C GLY A 68 2.27 -6.37 -4.03
N VAL A 69 1.10 -5.73 -3.96
CA VAL A 69 0.75 -4.58 -4.79
C VAL A 69 0.64 -3.33 -3.95
N SER A 70 1.14 -2.22 -4.48
CA SER A 70 0.95 -0.88 -3.94
C SER A 70 -0.07 -0.12 -4.79
N ILE A 71 -1.19 0.26 -4.19
CA ILE A 71 -2.21 1.11 -4.79
C ILE A 71 -1.94 2.56 -4.36
N MET A 72 -1.80 3.46 -5.34
CA MET A 72 -1.61 4.89 -5.13
C MET A 72 -2.70 5.67 -5.87
N CYS A 73 -3.57 6.33 -5.11
CA CYS A 73 -4.62 7.19 -5.61
C CYS A 73 -4.20 8.66 -5.51
N ILE A 74 -4.28 9.36 -6.65
CA ILE A 74 -3.84 10.74 -6.81
C ILE A 74 -5.02 11.72 -6.75
N TYR A 75 -4.71 13.00 -6.91
CA TYR A 75 -5.69 14.09 -6.84
C TYR A 75 -6.93 13.85 -7.72
N GLY A 76 -8.10 14.07 -7.11
CA GLY A 76 -9.40 13.91 -7.76
C GLY A 76 -9.87 12.46 -7.87
N SER A 77 -9.17 11.51 -7.25
CA SER A 77 -9.70 10.15 -7.04
C SER A 77 -10.92 10.18 -6.14
N ARG A 78 -11.88 9.32 -6.45
CA ARG A 78 -13.07 9.05 -5.66
C ARG A 78 -12.94 7.70 -4.99
N LEU A 79 -13.81 7.43 -4.01
CA LEU A 79 -13.84 6.14 -3.32
C LEU A 79 -14.03 4.96 -4.26
N GLU A 80 -14.88 5.12 -5.28
CA GLU A 80 -15.07 4.10 -6.30
C GLU A 80 -13.78 3.77 -7.05
N ASP A 81 -12.89 4.74 -7.29
CA ASP A 81 -11.64 4.49 -7.98
C ASP A 81 -10.68 3.64 -7.11
N VAL A 82 -10.71 3.83 -5.78
CA VAL A 82 -10.00 2.98 -4.81
C VAL A 82 -10.59 1.56 -4.85
N ARG A 83 -11.92 1.46 -4.78
CA ARG A 83 -12.64 0.18 -4.78
C ARG A 83 -12.32 -0.63 -6.03
N GLN A 84 -12.40 -0.02 -7.21
CA GLN A 84 -12.09 -0.66 -8.49
C GLN A 84 -10.63 -1.12 -8.57
N SER A 85 -9.69 -0.33 -8.03
CA SER A 85 -8.29 -0.75 -7.97
C SER A 85 -8.10 -1.96 -7.07
N MET A 86 -8.78 -2.01 -5.91
CA MET A 86 -8.74 -3.17 -5.02
C MET A 86 -9.38 -4.41 -5.66
N LEU A 87 -10.48 -4.24 -6.41
CA LEU A 87 -11.11 -5.32 -7.20
C LEU A 87 -10.15 -5.89 -8.23
N ALA A 88 -9.52 -5.02 -9.03
CA ALA A 88 -8.55 -5.44 -10.05
C ALA A 88 -7.39 -6.25 -9.45
N VAL A 89 -6.85 -5.81 -8.31
CA VAL A 89 -5.77 -6.53 -7.61
C VAL A 89 -6.25 -7.89 -7.10
N ASN A 90 -7.45 -7.94 -6.53
CA ASN A 90 -8.04 -9.18 -6.01
C ASN A 90 -8.39 -10.17 -7.14
N GLU A 91 -8.95 -9.70 -8.25
CA GLU A 91 -9.25 -10.51 -9.44
C GLU A 91 -7.99 -11.06 -10.11
N ALA A 92 -6.87 -10.32 -10.03
CA ALA A 92 -5.55 -10.80 -10.45
C ALA A 92 -4.91 -11.79 -9.45
N ASN A 93 -5.62 -12.17 -8.38
CA ASN A 93 -5.13 -13.04 -7.31
C ASN A 93 -3.81 -12.53 -6.69
N ARG A 94 -3.73 -11.21 -6.48
CA ARG A 94 -2.59 -10.54 -5.85
C ARG A 94 -2.99 -9.96 -4.49
N THR A 95 -2.00 -9.77 -3.63
CA THR A 95 -2.19 -9.23 -2.29
C THR A 95 -1.87 -7.74 -2.27
N ILE A 96 -2.64 -6.96 -1.51
CA ILE A 96 -2.39 -5.53 -1.35
C ILE A 96 -1.47 -5.31 -0.14
N HIS A 97 -0.31 -4.72 -0.35
CA HIS A 97 0.64 -4.37 0.72
C HIS A 97 0.59 -2.91 1.12
N ARG A 98 0.24 -2.02 0.18
CA ARG A 98 0.17 -0.59 0.44
C ARG A 98 -1.04 0.02 -0.22
N ILE A 99 -1.72 0.89 0.52
CA ILE A 99 -2.74 1.79 0.01
C ILE A 99 -2.33 3.20 0.39
N SER A 100 -2.18 4.08 -0.60
CA SER A 100 -1.88 5.50 -0.42
C SER A 100 -2.92 6.34 -1.15
N ILE A 101 -3.66 7.16 -0.41
CA ILE A 101 -4.75 7.99 -0.92
C ILE A 101 -4.43 9.44 -0.63
N ASN A 102 -4.38 10.29 -1.66
CA ASN A 102 -4.09 11.71 -1.50
C ASN A 102 -5.20 12.57 -2.11
N HIS A 103 -5.59 13.63 -1.41
CA HIS A 103 -6.55 14.63 -1.89
C HIS A 103 -7.91 14.04 -2.31
N MET A 104 -8.48 13.20 -1.44
CA MET A 104 -9.76 12.53 -1.68
C MET A 104 -10.93 13.25 -1.01
N ALA A 105 -12.07 13.28 -1.70
CA ALA A 105 -13.35 13.64 -1.11
C ALA A 105 -13.89 12.46 -0.30
N ILE A 106 -14.16 12.70 0.99
CA ILE A 106 -14.69 11.70 1.91
C ILE A 106 -16.17 11.98 2.11
N ASP A 107 -16.97 10.94 1.92
CA ASP A 107 -18.41 10.93 2.19
C ASP A 107 -18.77 9.78 3.15
N GLU A 108 -20.06 9.61 3.41
CA GLU A 108 -20.58 8.61 4.34
C GLU A 108 -20.30 7.16 3.92
N THR A 109 -20.00 6.91 2.64
CA THR A 109 -19.76 5.57 2.07
C THR A 109 -18.30 5.12 2.20
N PHE A 110 -17.42 5.98 2.74
CA PHE A 110 -15.98 5.70 2.86
C PHE A 110 -15.67 4.34 3.48
N ASN A 111 -16.41 3.97 4.53
CA ASN A 111 -16.18 2.72 5.24
C ASN A 111 -16.55 1.48 4.42
N GLU A 112 -17.59 1.58 3.60
CA GLU A 112 -18.09 0.47 2.77
C GLU A 112 -17.07 0.06 1.69
N THR A 113 -16.20 0.99 1.30
CA THR A 113 -15.20 0.80 0.24
C THR A 113 -14.27 -0.40 0.48
N PHE A 114 -14.05 -0.78 1.74
CA PHE A 114 -12.99 -1.72 2.14
C PHE A 114 -13.50 -3.03 2.74
N ILE A 115 -14.82 -3.16 2.96
CA ILE A 115 -15.43 -4.29 3.69
C ILE A 115 -15.19 -5.64 2.98
N ASP A 116 -15.13 -5.64 1.65
CA ASP A 116 -15.09 -6.87 0.87
C ASP A 116 -13.67 -7.35 0.52
N PHE A 117 -12.61 -6.68 1.01
CA PHE A 117 -11.24 -6.94 0.57
C PHE A 117 -10.37 -7.64 1.61
N PRO A 118 -9.60 -8.68 1.21
CA PRO A 118 -8.67 -9.37 2.10
C PRO A 118 -7.42 -8.51 2.37
N LEU A 119 -7.47 -7.70 3.42
CA LEU A 119 -6.38 -6.78 3.82
C LEU A 119 -5.41 -7.38 4.85
N HIS A 120 -5.34 -8.71 4.99
CA HIS A 120 -4.49 -9.37 5.99
C HIS A 120 -3.00 -9.08 5.81
N GLU A 121 -2.56 -8.91 4.56
CA GLU A 121 -1.19 -8.59 4.19
C GLU A 121 -0.92 -7.08 4.08
N LEU A 122 -1.89 -6.23 4.41
CA LEU A 122 -1.70 -4.79 4.32
C LEU A 122 -0.62 -4.33 5.30
N GLN A 123 0.45 -3.72 4.77
CA GLN A 123 1.63 -3.32 5.52
C GLN A 123 1.65 -1.83 5.82
N GLN A 124 1.11 -1.03 4.91
CA GLN A 124 1.07 0.42 5.00
C GLN A 124 -0.28 0.96 4.53
N PHE A 125 -0.93 1.76 5.38
CA PHE A 125 -2.13 2.50 5.04
C PHE A 125 -1.89 3.99 5.20
N GLU A 126 -2.11 4.74 4.13
CA GLU A 126 -1.86 6.18 4.09
C GLU A 126 -3.04 6.89 3.46
N ILE A 127 -3.56 7.90 4.16
CA ILE A 127 -4.54 8.84 3.64
C ILE A 127 -4.16 10.26 4.04
N ARG A 128 -4.13 11.18 3.06
CA ARG A 128 -3.71 12.56 3.28
C ARG A 128 -4.60 13.58 2.59
N SER A 129 -4.75 14.74 3.23
CA SER A 129 -5.40 15.93 2.66
C SER A 129 -6.83 15.64 2.22
N CYS A 130 -7.65 15.11 3.12
CA CYS A 130 -9.05 14.81 2.84
C CYS A 130 -9.92 16.08 2.90
N HIS A 131 -11.01 16.09 2.14
CA HIS A 131 -12.05 17.11 2.22
C HIS A 131 -13.44 16.46 2.24
N GLY A 132 -14.46 17.21 2.68
CA GLY A 132 -15.80 16.66 2.93
C GLY A 132 -15.98 16.28 4.40
N SER A 133 -16.52 15.08 4.64
CA SER A 133 -16.84 14.57 5.97
C SER A 133 -15.60 14.09 6.74
N PRO A 134 -15.64 14.07 8.09
CA PRO A 134 -14.60 13.44 8.89
C PRO A 134 -14.40 11.96 8.56
N VAL A 135 -13.15 11.53 8.43
CA VAL A 135 -12.82 10.12 8.23
C VAL A 135 -13.06 9.34 9.52
N ASN A 136 -13.70 8.17 9.43
CA ASN A 136 -13.82 7.22 10.54
C ASN A 136 -13.08 5.91 10.23
N LEU A 137 -11.87 5.76 10.76
CA LEU A 137 -11.04 4.58 10.50
C LEU A 137 -11.45 3.34 11.30
N SER A 138 -12.40 3.44 12.24
CA SER A 138 -12.79 2.30 13.07
C SER A 138 -13.49 1.20 12.26
N TYR A 139 -14.19 1.60 11.20
CA TYR A 139 -14.97 0.74 10.30
C TYR A 139 -14.29 0.48 8.96
N LEU A 140 -13.07 0.99 8.77
CA LEU A 140 -12.31 0.87 7.52
C LEU A 140 -12.04 -0.57 7.11
N ILE A 141 -12.09 -1.52 8.05
CA ILE A 141 -11.73 -2.91 7.81
C ILE A 141 -12.70 -3.76 8.62
N PRO A 142 -13.27 -4.84 8.06
CA PRO A 142 -14.10 -5.76 8.82
C PRO A 142 -13.44 -6.15 10.13
N THR A 143 -14.21 -6.16 11.22
CA THR A 143 -13.68 -6.46 12.57
C THR A 143 -13.04 -7.84 12.66
N THR A 144 -13.38 -8.74 11.73
CA THR A 144 -12.84 -10.09 11.58
C THR A 144 -11.45 -10.14 10.93
N THR A 145 -11.02 -9.08 10.25
CA THR A 145 -9.74 -9.05 9.54
C THR A 145 -8.62 -8.67 10.50
N SER A 146 -7.71 -9.62 10.75
CA SER A 146 -6.47 -9.36 11.48
C SER A 146 -5.47 -8.60 10.61
N LEU A 147 -4.83 -7.55 11.16
CA LEU A 147 -3.88 -6.67 10.46
C LEU A 147 -2.47 -6.85 11.02
N LYS A 148 -2.03 -8.10 11.13
CA LYS A 148 -0.72 -8.44 11.70
C LYS A 148 0.43 -7.90 10.85
N SER A 149 0.25 -7.79 9.54
CA SER A 149 1.27 -7.26 8.64
C SER A 149 1.36 -5.73 8.68
N LEU A 150 0.39 -5.04 9.29
CA LEU A 150 0.32 -3.58 9.29
C LEU A 150 1.38 -2.97 10.21
N THR A 151 2.28 -2.21 9.60
CA THR A 151 3.43 -1.58 10.27
C THR A 151 3.33 -0.05 10.31
N GLU A 152 2.53 0.54 9.43
CA GLU A 152 2.41 1.99 9.30
C GLU A 152 0.98 2.41 8.99
N ILE A 153 0.48 3.36 9.78
CA ILE A 153 -0.76 4.08 9.54
C ILE A 153 -0.42 5.57 9.51
N THR A 154 -0.70 6.22 8.39
CA THR A 154 -0.64 7.67 8.26
C THR A 154 -2.01 8.21 7.87
N VAL A 155 -2.59 9.05 8.70
CA VAL A 155 -3.81 9.80 8.43
C VAL A 155 -3.50 11.26 8.71
N GLU A 156 -3.21 12.05 7.68
CA GLU A 156 -2.84 13.47 7.84
C GLU A 156 -3.91 14.37 7.22
N ASP A 157 -4.35 15.39 7.95
CA ASP A 157 -5.24 16.42 7.42
C ASP A 157 -6.55 15.85 6.86
N CYS A 158 -7.22 15.02 7.66
CA CYS A 158 -8.45 14.31 7.27
C CYS A 158 -9.60 14.49 8.26
N GLN A 159 -9.53 15.55 9.07
CA GLN A 159 -10.54 15.92 10.05
C GLN A 159 -10.88 14.81 11.07
N LEU A 160 -9.99 13.83 11.28
CA LEU A 160 -10.22 12.73 12.22
C LEU A 160 -10.46 13.28 13.64
N GLU A 161 -11.60 12.96 14.24
CA GLU A 161 -12.02 13.52 15.55
C GLU A 161 -11.68 12.58 16.71
N GLU A 162 -11.56 11.28 16.45
CA GLU A 162 -11.30 10.26 17.46
C GLU A 162 -10.08 9.40 17.09
N MET A 163 -9.43 8.83 18.11
CA MET A 163 -8.38 7.84 17.89
C MET A 163 -8.97 6.59 17.22
N PRO A 164 -8.26 5.98 16.25
CA PRO A 164 -8.74 4.79 15.54
C PRO A 164 -8.52 3.51 16.35
N SER A 165 -9.05 3.49 17.57
CA SER A 165 -8.75 2.49 18.59
C SER A 165 -9.09 1.06 18.16
N GLU A 166 -10.16 0.87 17.37
CA GLU A 166 -10.51 -0.45 16.82
C GLU A 166 -9.50 -0.95 15.78
N LEU A 167 -8.92 -0.04 14.98
CA LEU A 167 -7.86 -0.38 14.03
C LEU A 167 -6.56 -0.73 14.76
N LEU A 168 -6.25 0.01 15.83
CA LEU A 168 -5.05 -0.21 16.67
C LEU A 168 -5.08 -1.56 17.40
N LYS A 169 -6.24 -1.94 17.94
CA LYS A 169 -6.46 -3.27 18.56
C LYS A 169 -6.15 -4.44 17.63
N ARG A 170 -6.18 -4.23 16.31
CA ARG A 170 -5.97 -5.27 15.28
C ARG A 170 -4.56 -5.24 14.67
N SER A 171 -3.78 -4.18 14.91
CA SER A 171 -2.47 -3.92 14.30
C SER A 171 -1.34 -4.03 15.32
N TYR A 172 -1.03 -5.27 15.70
CA TYR A 172 -0.07 -5.57 16.79
C TYR A 172 1.41 -5.33 16.47
N ASN A 173 1.74 -5.08 15.20
CA ASN A 173 3.11 -4.85 14.73
C ASN A 173 3.30 -3.41 14.22
N LEU A 174 2.43 -2.49 14.64
CA LEU A 174 2.45 -1.11 14.21
C LEU A 174 3.70 -0.40 14.75
N LYS A 175 4.53 0.10 13.86
CA LYS A 175 5.77 0.83 14.17
C LYS A 175 5.57 2.33 14.05
N VAL A 176 4.70 2.76 13.14
CA VAL A 176 4.47 4.17 12.82
C VAL A 176 2.97 4.45 12.87
N LEU A 177 2.61 5.42 13.71
CA LEU A 177 1.27 6.01 13.75
C LEU A 177 1.41 7.52 13.60
N ASN A 178 0.97 8.05 12.46
CA ASN A 178 0.96 9.48 12.19
C ASN A 178 -0.48 9.97 12.02
N LEU A 179 -0.93 10.82 12.95
CA LEU A 179 -2.28 11.41 12.95
C LEU A 179 -2.24 12.95 12.87
N ARG A 180 -1.20 13.52 12.25
CA ARG A 180 -0.98 14.98 12.23
C ARG A 180 -2.12 15.74 11.55
N LYS A 181 -2.35 16.99 11.94
CA LYS A 181 -3.35 17.90 11.34
C LYS A 181 -4.78 17.35 11.36
N ASN A 182 -5.13 16.56 12.36
CA ASN A 182 -6.52 16.14 12.58
C ASN A 182 -7.17 16.94 13.71
N LYS A 183 -8.41 16.58 14.07
CA LYS A 183 -9.23 17.25 15.09
C LYS A 183 -9.32 16.45 16.40
N ILE A 184 -8.39 15.52 16.64
CA ILE A 184 -8.33 14.73 17.87
C ILE A 184 -7.99 15.66 19.05
N ILE A 185 -8.98 15.96 19.88
CA ILE A 185 -8.84 16.83 21.05
C ILE A 185 -8.64 16.06 22.36
N HIS A 186 -9.07 14.80 22.39
CA HIS A 186 -8.99 13.95 23.57
C HIS A 186 -8.46 12.57 23.18
N ILE A 187 -7.51 12.08 23.96
CA ILE A 187 -7.00 10.71 23.86
C ILE A 187 -7.27 10.05 25.20
N LYS A 188 -8.03 8.97 25.20
CA LYS A 188 -8.37 8.22 26.42
C LYS A 188 -7.19 7.32 26.78
N LYS A 189 -7.02 7.06 28.08
CA LYS A 189 -5.91 6.25 28.60
C LYS A 189 -5.81 4.87 27.93
N TYR A 190 -6.93 4.17 27.74
CA TYR A 190 -6.93 2.85 27.11
C TYR A 190 -6.44 2.89 25.65
N GLU A 191 -6.60 4.02 24.95
CA GLU A 191 -6.16 4.17 23.55
C GLU A 191 -4.64 4.27 23.47
N LEU A 192 -4.03 4.95 24.44
CA LEU A 192 -2.57 4.97 24.62
C LEU A 192 -2.03 3.58 24.98
N GLU A 193 -2.77 2.82 25.79
CA GLU A 193 -2.41 1.44 26.11
C GLU A 193 -2.45 0.53 24.87
N GLU A 194 -3.40 0.71 23.96
CA GLU A 194 -3.44 -0.02 22.69
C GLU A 194 -2.25 0.34 21.79
N VAL A 195 -1.93 1.64 21.63
CA VAL A 195 -0.71 2.05 20.90
C VAL A 195 0.54 1.44 21.53
N ALA A 196 0.65 1.45 22.87
CA ALA A 196 1.78 0.87 23.58
C ALA A 196 1.90 -0.64 23.37
N LYS A 197 0.79 -1.38 23.25
CA LYS A 197 0.81 -2.82 22.94
C LYS A 197 1.32 -3.08 21.52
N SER A 198 0.93 -2.25 20.55
CA SER A 198 1.34 -2.40 19.15
C SER A 198 2.82 -2.11 18.89
N VAL A 199 3.46 -1.27 19.73
CA VAL A 199 4.87 -0.86 19.55
C VAL A 199 5.87 -1.72 20.35
N ARG A 200 5.42 -2.47 21.36
CA ARG A 200 6.31 -3.17 22.33
C ARG A 200 6.75 -4.59 21.93
N ARG A 201 6.48 -5.06 20.71
CA ARG A 201 6.85 -6.40 20.23
C ARG A 201 7.79 -6.32 19.05
#